data_AF-A0A0C2GWE6-F1
#
_entry.id   AF-A0A0C2GWE6-F1
#
_cell.length_a   1.000
_cell.length_b   1.000
_cell.length_c   1.000
_cell.angle_alpha   90.00
_cell.angle_beta   90.00
_cell.angle_gamma   90.00
#
_symmetry.space_group_name_H-M   'P 1'
#
loop_
_entity.id
_entity.type
_entity.pdbx_description
1 polymer ?
#
loop_
_entity_poly.entity_id
_entity_poly.type
_entity_poly.pdbx_seq_one_letter_code
_entity_poly.pdbx_strand_id
1 'polypeptide(L)'
;MIASNPKRASIVDLHHAGYVTGHIAKLWDFNPRTVRRAISLFRDNGGIIDRPRCGRPRTAVVRKNVEIIRKRIGREMAEDLKINDRSVRRIVHCEINCRTYRLQKCQALTSESIPKRVQRCRASLALAADGRHTNFVFPDEKLFTVKASNNRRNDRILSESMEEANENGRLVPKKAHPQSAMVAAFITSDGKSPLIFVDSGVKPMR
;
A
#
# COMPACT_ATOMS: atom_id res chain seq x y z
N MET A 1 -0.96 12.47 -23.34
CA MET A 1 -1.76 13.26 -24.30
C MET A 1 -1.25 12.93 -25.68
N ILE A 2 -2.14 12.60 -26.63
CA ILE A 2 -1.72 12.35 -28.02
C ILE A 2 -1.50 13.73 -28.65
N ALA A 3 -0.31 13.98 -29.19
CA ALA A 3 0.00 15.23 -29.86
C ALA A 3 -0.96 15.44 -31.05
N SER A 4 -1.53 16.63 -31.15
CA SER A 4 -2.40 17.01 -32.26
C SER A 4 -1.63 16.94 -33.59
N ASN A 5 -2.31 16.54 -34.66
CA ASN A 5 -1.72 16.61 -35.99
C ASN A 5 -1.31 18.07 -36.30
N PRO A 6 -0.05 18.34 -36.71
CA PRO A 6 0.45 19.70 -36.95
C PRO A 6 -0.40 20.49 -37.95
N LYS A 7 -1.01 19.80 -38.93
CA LYS A 7 -1.90 20.42 -39.92
C LYS A 7 -3.12 21.09 -39.30
N ARG A 8 -3.60 20.60 -38.13
CA ARG A 8 -4.76 21.19 -37.46
C ARG A 8 -4.45 22.53 -36.81
N ALA A 9 -3.26 22.70 -36.24
CA ALA A 9 -2.85 23.98 -35.67
C ALA A 9 -2.88 25.05 -36.76
N SER A 10 -2.23 24.77 -37.89
CA SER A 10 -2.23 25.68 -39.05
C SER A 10 -3.63 26.00 -39.58
N ILE A 11 -4.55 25.02 -39.63
CA ILE A 11 -5.95 25.26 -40.03
C ILE A 11 -6.67 26.18 -39.03
N VAL A 12 -6.46 25.97 -37.74
CA VAL A 12 -7.10 26.75 -36.68
C VAL A 12 -6.55 28.18 -36.65
N ASP A 13 -5.25 28.37 -36.84
CA ASP A 13 -4.62 29.70 -36.91
C ASP A 13 -5.17 30.50 -38.10
N LEU A 14 -5.28 29.88 -39.27
CA LEU A 14 -5.86 30.51 -40.47
C LEU A 14 -7.35 30.83 -40.30
N HIS A 15 -8.09 29.98 -39.58
CA HIS A 15 -9.49 30.26 -39.24
C HIS A 15 -9.61 31.46 -38.28
N HIS A 16 -8.70 31.62 -37.30
CA HIS A 16 -8.67 32.81 -36.44
C HIS A 16 -8.27 34.07 -37.20
N ALA A 17 -7.36 33.94 -38.18
CA ALA A 17 -6.99 35.03 -39.08
C ALA A 17 -8.11 35.41 -40.08
N GLY A 18 -9.29 34.79 -39.99
CA GLY A 18 -10.48 35.17 -40.75
C GLY A 18 -10.57 34.57 -42.16
N TYR A 19 -9.69 33.62 -42.51
CA TYR A 19 -9.73 32.99 -43.83
C TYR A 19 -10.94 32.07 -43.98
N VAL A 20 -11.58 32.13 -45.16
CA VAL A 20 -12.70 31.25 -45.50
C VAL A 20 -12.18 29.82 -45.71
N THR A 21 -12.93 28.82 -45.21
CA THR A 21 -12.61 27.38 -45.28
C THR A 21 -12.11 26.90 -46.65
N GLY A 22 -12.72 27.38 -47.74
CA GLY A 22 -12.31 27.01 -49.10
C GLY A 22 -10.96 27.60 -49.51
N HIS A 23 -10.63 28.80 -49.02
CA HIS A 23 -9.33 29.43 -49.21
C HIS A 23 -8.24 28.69 -48.44
N ILE A 24 -8.51 28.31 -47.19
CA ILE A 24 -7.58 27.52 -46.35
C ILE A 24 -7.22 26.19 -47.04
N ALA A 25 -8.22 25.50 -47.61
CA ALA A 25 -7.99 24.24 -48.32
C ALA A 25 -7.08 24.40 -49.54
N LYS A 26 -7.26 25.49 -50.31
CA LYS A 26 -6.45 25.76 -51.51
C LYS A 26 -5.04 26.25 -51.18
N LEU A 27 -4.91 27.12 -50.17
CA LEU A 27 -3.63 27.77 -49.79
C LEU A 27 -2.58 26.74 -49.34
N TRP A 28 -3.00 25.70 -48.64
CA TRP A 28 -2.11 24.69 -48.05
C TRP A 28 -2.29 23.29 -48.66
N ASP A 29 -3.02 23.18 -49.77
CA ASP A 29 -3.40 21.91 -50.42
C ASP A 29 -3.95 20.86 -49.42
N PHE A 30 -4.79 21.33 -48.48
CA PHE A 30 -5.42 20.47 -47.50
C PHE A 30 -6.73 19.92 -48.04
N ASN A 31 -6.99 18.64 -47.76
CA ASN A 31 -8.29 18.04 -48.07
C ASN A 31 -9.42 18.87 -47.43
N PRO A 32 -10.40 19.39 -48.20
CA PRO A 32 -11.48 20.23 -47.69
C PRO A 32 -12.28 19.59 -46.55
N ARG A 33 -12.37 18.25 -46.53
CA ARG A 33 -13.03 17.49 -45.46
C ARG A 33 -12.25 17.58 -44.14
N THR A 34 -10.91 17.62 -44.20
CA THR A 34 -10.05 17.80 -43.03
C THR A 34 -10.18 19.21 -42.47
N VAL A 35 -10.20 20.24 -43.32
CA VAL A 35 -10.39 21.64 -42.91
C VAL A 35 -11.75 21.82 -42.20
N ARG A 36 -12.84 21.33 -42.80
CA ARG A 36 -14.18 21.38 -42.18
C ARG A 36 -14.25 20.63 -40.85
N ARG A 37 -13.69 19.42 -40.77
CA ARG A 37 -13.66 18.63 -39.53
C ARG A 37 -12.83 19.32 -38.44
N ALA A 38 -11.69 19.89 -38.79
CA ALA A 38 -10.83 20.61 -37.84
C ALA A 38 -11.54 21.87 -37.29
N ILE A 39 -12.17 22.67 -38.15
CA ILE A 39 -12.93 23.85 -37.72
C ILE A 39 -14.15 23.46 -36.87
N SER A 40 -14.88 22.41 -37.24
CA SER A 40 -16.01 21.91 -36.44
C SER A 40 -15.56 21.42 -35.07
N LEU A 41 -14.46 20.65 -34.99
CA LEU A 41 -13.89 20.22 -33.72
C LEU A 41 -13.41 21.40 -32.87
N PHE A 42 -12.82 22.42 -33.50
CA PHE A 42 -12.38 23.63 -32.82
C PHE A 42 -13.57 24.42 -32.25
N ARG A 43 -14.66 24.56 -33.01
CA ARG A 43 -15.90 25.21 -32.52
C ARG A 43 -16.55 24.45 -31.37
N ASP A 44 -16.55 23.11 -31.42
CA ASP A 44 -17.17 22.27 -30.38
C ASP A 44 -16.36 22.21 -29.08
N ASN A 45 -15.03 22.08 -29.18
CA ASN A 45 -14.15 21.75 -28.05
C ASN A 45 -13.21 22.90 -27.64
N GLY A 46 -13.11 23.98 -28.43
CA GLY A 46 -12.23 25.13 -28.16
C GLY A 46 -10.72 24.85 -28.28
N GLY A 47 -10.32 23.67 -28.77
CA GLY A 47 -8.92 23.24 -28.78
C GLY A 47 -8.53 22.41 -30.01
N ILE A 48 -7.22 22.21 -30.16
CA ILE A 48 -6.58 21.52 -31.31
C ILE A 48 -6.37 20.01 -31.02
N ILE A 49 -6.57 19.60 -29.76
CA ILE A 49 -6.33 18.23 -29.27
C ILE A 49 -7.39 17.27 -29.82
N ASP A 50 -6.97 16.06 -30.16
CA ASP A 50 -7.88 14.98 -30.55
C ASP A 50 -8.87 14.62 -29.44
N ARG A 51 -10.11 14.32 -29.83
CA ARG A 51 -11.07 13.71 -28.91
C ARG A 51 -10.49 12.38 -28.40
N PRO A 52 -10.64 12.06 -27.11
CA PRO A 52 -10.33 10.74 -26.61
C PRO A 52 -11.07 9.71 -27.46
N ARG A 53 -10.34 8.77 -28.07
CA ARG A 53 -10.98 7.72 -28.85
C ARG A 53 -11.82 6.86 -27.90
N CYS A 54 -13.04 6.55 -28.31
CA CYS A 54 -13.84 5.54 -27.63
C CYS A 54 -13.09 4.20 -27.72
N GLY A 55 -12.55 3.75 -26.59
CA GLY A 55 -11.94 2.44 -26.48
C GLY A 55 -12.99 1.33 -26.49
N ARG A 56 -12.53 0.08 -26.49
CA ARG A 56 -13.42 -1.07 -26.32
C ARG A 56 -14.24 -0.93 -25.02
N PRO A 57 -15.56 -1.14 -25.04
CA PRO A 57 -16.38 -1.14 -23.84
C PRO A 57 -15.83 -2.10 -22.79
N ARG A 58 -15.87 -1.69 -21.53
CA ARG A 58 -15.40 -2.52 -20.42
C ARG A 58 -16.47 -3.58 -20.11
N THR A 59 -16.12 -4.86 -20.21
CA THR A 59 -17.04 -5.98 -20.00
C THR A 59 -17.10 -6.44 -18.54
N ALA A 60 -15.97 -6.46 -17.85
CA ALA A 60 -15.87 -6.92 -16.47
C ALA A 60 -16.04 -5.80 -15.42
N VAL A 61 -15.62 -4.57 -15.77
CA VAL A 61 -15.66 -3.40 -14.89
C VAL A 61 -17.02 -2.72 -15.03
N VAL A 62 -18.06 -3.40 -14.59
CA VAL A 62 -19.45 -2.90 -14.58
C VAL A 62 -19.77 -2.41 -13.18
N ARG A 63 -20.62 -1.37 -13.07
CA ARG A 63 -21.05 -0.78 -11.78
C ARG A 63 -21.50 -1.83 -10.76
N LYS A 64 -22.28 -2.83 -11.20
CA LYS A 64 -22.72 -3.96 -10.37
C LYS A 64 -21.53 -4.70 -9.73
N ASN A 65 -20.50 -5.02 -10.52
CA ASN A 65 -19.33 -5.74 -10.03
C ASN A 65 -18.49 -4.88 -9.08
N VAL A 66 -18.38 -3.58 -9.37
CA VAL A 66 -17.68 -2.63 -8.49
C VAL A 66 -18.37 -2.56 -7.13
N GLU A 67 -19.70 -2.44 -7.09
CA GLU A 67 -20.46 -2.38 -5.84
C GLU A 67 -20.36 -3.68 -5.02
N ILE A 68 -20.39 -4.85 -5.67
CA ILE A 68 -20.24 -6.14 -4.99
C ILE A 68 -18.83 -6.28 -4.39
N ILE A 69 -17.78 -5.95 -5.17
CA ILE A 69 -16.38 -6.01 -4.72
C ILE A 69 -16.13 -5.03 -3.57
N ARG A 70 -16.76 -3.85 -3.59
CA ARG A 70 -16.63 -2.85 -2.53
C ARG A 70 -17.14 -3.35 -1.18
N LYS A 71 -18.17 -4.19 -1.16
CA LYS A 71 -18.78 -4.71 0.08
C LYS A 71 -18.04 -5.89 0.70
N ARG A 72 -17.36 -6.72 -0.11
CA ARG A 72 -16.83 -8.02 0.33
C ARG A 72 -15.31 -8.19 0.28
N ILE A 73 -14.56 -7.18 -0.17
CA ILE A 73 -13.08 -7.11 -0.31
C ILE A 73 -12.35 -8.42 0.08
N GLY A 74 -12.28 -9.35 -0.86
CA GLY A 74 -11.64 -10.66 -0.71
C GLY A 74 -11.06 -11.14 -2.05
N ARG A 75 -10.09 -12.06 -2.02
CA ARG A 75 -9.48 -12.61 -3.24
C ARG A 75 -10.37 -13.62 -3.95
N GLU A 76 -11.27 -14.26 -3.23
CA GLU A 76 -12.19 -15.30 -3.74
C GLU A 76 -13.31 -14.73 -4.64
N MET A 77 -13.42 -13.40 -4.74
CA MET A 77 -14.45 -12.71 -5.52
C MET A 77 -14.40 -13.02 -7.03
N ALA A 78 -13.26 -13.48 -7.54
CA ALA A 78 -13.11 -13.86 -8.94
C ALA A 78 -13.98 -15.06 -9.31
N GLU A 79 -14.03 -16.07 -8.44
CA GLU A 79 -14.85 -17.28 -8.63
C GLU A 79 -16.34 -16.96 -8.46
N ASP A 80 -16.70 -16.24 -7.40
CA ASP A 80 -18.08 -15.81 -7.12
C ASP A 80 -18.70 -15.02 -8.27
N LEU A 81 -17.93 -14.08 -8.82
CA LEU A 81 -18.41 -13.20 -9.90
C LEU A 81 -18.23 -13.83 -11.28
N LYS A 82 -17.56 -14.98 -11.39
CA LYS A 82 -17.16 -15.61 -12.66
C LYS A 82 -16.38 -14.64 -13.57
N ILE A 83 -15.44 -13.89 -12.98
CA ILE A 83 -14.60 -12.92 -13.68
C ILE A 83 -13.13 -13.27 -13.42
N ASN A 84 -12.28 -13.05 -14.43
CA ASN A 84 -10.84 -13.18 -14.26
C ASN A 84 -10.30 -12.32 -13.09
N ASP A 85 -9.45 -12.90 -12.24
CA ASP A 85 -8.76 -12.25 -11.12
C ASP A 85 -8.09 -10.92 -11.51
N ARG A 86 -7.49 -10.84 -12.72
CA ARG A 86 -6.88 -9.60 -13.21
C ARG A 86 -7.88 -8.44 -13.27
N SER A 87 -9.14 -8.71 -13.65
CA SER A 87 -10.19 -7.70 -13.69
C SER A 87 -10.64 -7.30 -12.30
N VAL A 88 -10.77 -8.25 -11.37
CA VAL A 88 -11.07 -7.96 -9.95
C VAL A 88 -9.98 -7.06 -9.37
N ARG A 89 -8.70 -7.39 -9.60
CA ARG A 89 -7.56 -6.58 -9.16
C ARG A 89 -7.56 -5.18 -9.76
N ARG A 90 -7.92 -5.03 -11.04
CA ARG A 90 -8.08 -3.72 -11.69
C ARG A 90 -9.22 -2.93 -11.05
N ILE A 91 -10.34 -3.56 -10.74
CA ILE A 91 -11.46 -2.91 -10.04
C ILE A 91 -10.99 -2.41 -8.67
N VAL A 92 -10.33 -3.26 -7.88
CA VAL A 92 -9.85 -2.91 -6.54
C VAL A 92 -8.87 -1.73 -6.58
N HIS A 93 -7.88 -1.76 -7.46
CA HIS A 93 -6.82 -0.75 -7.48
C HIS A 93 -7.14 0.51 -8.30
N CYS A 94 -7.85 0.38 -9.42
CA CYS A 94 -8.08 1.51 -10.33
C CYS A 94 -9.44 2.18 -10.11
N GLU A 95 -10.48 1.43 -9.72
CA GLU A 95 -11.84 1.98 -9.58
C GLU A 95 -12.19 2.29 -8.12
N ILE A 96 -11.89 1.35 -7.20
CA ILE A 96 -12.15 1.51 -5.76
C ILE A 96 -10.96 2.22 -5.09
N ASN A 97 -9.77 2.19 -5.70
CA ASN A 97 -8.53 2.74 -5.16
C ASN A 97 -8.14 2.16 -3.78
N CYS A 98 -8.44 0.89 -3.56
CA CYS A 98 -8.05 0.17 -2.35
C CYS A 98 -6.66 -0.48 -2.51
N ARG A 99 -5.95 -0.59 -1.39
CA ARG A 99 -4.69 -1.32 -1.27
C ARG A 99 -4.88 -2.55 -0.41
N THR A 100 -4.13 -3.60 -0.73
CA THR A 100 -4.12 -4.83 0.05
C THR A 100 -3.14 -4.66 1.21
N TYR A 101 -3.64 -4.73 2.44
CA TYR A 101 -2.82 -4.75 3.65
C TYR A 101 -2.73 -6.17 4.21
N ARG A 102 -1.63 -6.47 4.90
CA ARG A 102 -1.49 -7.74 5.61
C ARG A 102 -2.21 -7.63 6.95
N LEU A 103 -2.98 -8.67 7.29
CA LEU A 103 -3.55 -8.79 8.63
C LEU A 103 -2.41 -8.86 9.65
N GLN A 104 -2.52 -8.06 10.70
CA GLN A 104 -1.59 -8.05 11.83
C GLN A 104 -2.32 -8.51 13.08
N LYS A 105 -1.68 -9.35 13.87
CA LYS A 105 -2.19 -9.72 15.19
C LYS A 105 -1.97 -8.52 16.12
N CYS A 106 -3.03 -8.11 16.80
CA CYS A 106 -2.99 -7.09 17.84
C CYS A 106 -3.60 -7.63 19.14
N GLN A 107 -3.32 -6.94 20.24
CA GLN A 107 -3.98 -7.24 21.52
C GLN A 107 -5.47 -6.92 21.41
N ALA A 108 -6.32 -7.86 21.80
CA ALA A 108 -7.74 -7.62 21.94
C ALA A 108 -7.98 -6.65 23.11
N LEU A 109 -8.49 -5.45 22.82
CA LEU A 109 -8.85 -4.46 23.82
C LEU A 109 -10.34 -4.60 24.15
N THR A 110 -10.67 -4.71 25.43
CA THR A 110 -12.06 -4.63 25.91
C THR A 110 -12.53 -3.18 25.93
N SER A 111 -13.85 -2.97 25.86
CA SER A 111 -14.48 -1.65 25.99
C SER A 111 -14.06 -0.92 27.26
N GLU A 112 -13.78 -1.64 28.35
CA GLU A 112 -13.27 -1.07 29.60
C GLU A 112 -11.77 -0.74 29.58
N SER A 113 -10.96 -1.49 28.84
CA SER A 113 -9.51 -1.27 28.77
C SER A 113 -9.14 -0.05 27.92
N ILE A 114 -9.95 0.26 26.91
CA ILE A 114 -9.76 1.42 26.01
C ILE A 114 -9.72 2.74 26.80
N PRO A 115 -10.74 3.11 27.61
CA PRO A 115 -10.73 4.37 28.34
C PRO A 115 -9.60 4.42 29.38
N LYS A 116 -9.30 3.30 30.06
CA LYS A 116 -8.18 3.21 31.01
C LYS A 116 -6.84 3.50 30.32
N ARG A 117 -6.62 2.98 29.11
CA ARG A 117 -5.41 3.27 28.32
C ARG A 117 -5.34 4.73 27.91
N VAL A 118 -6.45 5.31 27.44
CA VAL A 118 -6.51 6.73 27.04
C VAL A 118 -6.23 7.64 28.23
N GLN A 119 -6.84 7.38 29.38
CA GLN A 119 -6.61 8.14 30.61
C GLN A 119 -5.14 8.07 31.04
N ARG A 120 -4.55 6.86 31.08
CA ARG A 120 -3.12 6.68 31.41
C ARG A 120 -2.22 7.41 30.41
N CYS A 121 -2.48 7.30 29.11
CA CYS A 121 -1.68 7.99 28.09
C CYS A 121 -1.74 9.51 28.26
N ARG A 122 -2.93 10.08 28.51
CA ARG A 122 -3.09 11.52 28.76
C ARG A 122 -2.34 11.96 30.01
N ALA A 123 -2.43 11.19 31.10
CA ALA A 123 -1.69 11.49 32.33
C ALA A 123 -0.18 11.43 32.11
N SER A 124 0.33 10.40 31.41
CA SER A 124 1.75 10.29 31.06
C SER A 124 2.21 11.44 30.16
N LEU A 125 1.40 11.88 29.20
CA LEU A 125 1.72 13.03 28.35
C LEU A 125 1.79 14.34 29.14
N ALA A 126 0.88 14.56 30.10
CA ALA A 126 0.91 15.75 30.97
C ALA A 126 2.17 15.76 31.85
N LEU A 127 2.50 14.62 32.46
CA LEU A 127 3.74 14.46 33.24
C LEU A 127 4.99 14.69 32.39
N ALA A 128 4.97 14.25 31.13
CA ALA A 128 6.06 14.48 30.19
C ALA A 128 6.23 15.96 29.84
N ALA A 129 5.12 16.68 29.61
CA ALA A 129 5.14 18.11 29.33
C ALA A 129 5.74 18.93 30.48
N ASP A 130 5.50 18.52 31.73
CA ASP A 130 6.07 19.15 32.93
C ASP A 130 7.53 18.72 33.21
N GLY A 131 8.17 17.95 32.32
CA GLY A 131 9.53 17.43 32.52
C GLY A 131 9.64 16.32 33.58
N ARG A 132 8.56 16.01 34.32
CA ARG A 132 8.55 15.03 35.43
C ARG A 132 8.81 13.59 34.98
N HIS A 133 8.75 13.31 33.68
CA HIS A 133 9.06 12.00 33.12
C HIS A 133 10.52 11.57 33.34
N THR A 134 11.44 12.50 33.57
CA THR A 134 12.85 12.19 33.85
C THR A 134 13.05 11.47 35.19
N ASN A 135 12.13 11.67 36.13
CA ASN A 135 12.16 11.07 37.46
C ASN A 135 11.52 9.67 37.49
N PHE A 136 11.05 9.16 36.35
CA PHE A 136 10.49 7.81 36.27
C PHE A 136 11.59 6.77 36.06
N VAL A 137 11.42 5.66 36.79
CA VAL A 137 12.11 4.41 36.54
C VAL A 137 11.15 3.52 35.75
N PHE A 138 11.57 3.06 34.58
CA PHE A 138 10.85 2.13 33.73
C PHE A 138 11.43 0.71 33.91
N PRO A 139 10.83 -0.13 34.77
CA PRO A 139 11.16 -1.54 34.81
C PRO A 139 10.57 -2.27 33.60
N ASP A 140 11.32 -3.21 33.05
CA ASP A 140 10.77 -4.25 32.18
C ASP A 140 11.48 -5.58 32.42
N GLU A 141 10.74 -6.66 32.17
CA GLU A 141 11.25 -8.01 32.26
C GLU A 141 11.15 -8.69 30.88
N LYS A 142 12.26 -9.30 30.46
CA LYS A 142 12.32 -9.98 29.17
C LYS A 142 12.85 -11.39 29.31
N LEU A 143 12.09 -12.34 28.78
CA LEU A 143 12.53 -13.71 28.60
C LEU A 143 13.34 -13.85 27.30
N PHE A 144 14.63 -14.15 27.42
CA PHE A 144 15.51 -14.46 26.30
C PHE A 144 15.61 -15.97 26.14
N THR A 145 15.30 -16.50 24.96
CA THR A 145 15.45 -17.93 24.66
C THR A 145 16.71 -18.18 23.85
N VAL A 146 17.52 -19.14 24.27
CA VAL A 146 18.70 -19.61 23.54
C VAL A 146 18.22 -20.52 22.40
N LYS A 147 17.94 -19.93 21.24
CA LYS A 147 17.61 -20.62 19.98
C LYS A 147 18.41 -20.01 18.84
N ALA A 148 18.74 -20.81 17.84
CA ALA A 148 19.19 -20.29 16.55
C ALA A 148 18.08 -19.39 15.97
N SER A 149 18.41 -18.12 15.71
CA SER A 149 17.51 -17.20 15.03
C SER A 149 17.40 -17.64 13.57
N ASN A 150 16.27 -18.23 13.18
CA ASN A 150 15.96 -18.51 11.78
C ASN A 150 15.06 -17.39 11.24
N ASN A 151 15.64 -16.50 10.45
CA ASN A 151 14.92 -15.54 9.64
C ASN A 151 14.41 -16.22 8.36
N ARG A 152 13.18 -16.71 8.41
CA ARG A 152 12.48 -17.40 7.31
C ARG A 152 12.54 -16.71 5.94
N ARG A 153 12.82 -15.40 5.87
CA ARG A 153 12.96 -14.70 4.58
C ARG A 153 14.37 -14.75 4.02
N ASN A 154 15.38 -14.60 4.87
CA ASN A 154 16.76 -14.34 4.48
C ASN A 154 17.65 -15.57 4.64
N ASP A 155 17.31 -16.49 5.54
CA ASP A 155 18.11 -17.68 5.81
C ASP A 155 17.72 -18.75 4.80
N ARG A 156 18.41 -18.74 3.65
CA ARG A 156 18.25 -19.68 2.55
C ARG A 156 19.58 -20.35 2.25
N ILE A 157 19.51 -21.65 1.98
CA ILE A 157 20.63 -22.44 1.47
C ILE A 157 20.37 -22.73 0.00
N LEU A 158 21.38 -22.55 -0.83
CA LEU A 158 21.36 -22.98 -2.23
C LEU A 158 21.86 -24.43 -2.28
N SER A 159 21.13 -25.29 -2.98
CA SER A 159 21.46 -26.71 -3.12
C SER A 159 20.78 -27.25 -4.38
N GLU A 160 21.37 -28.29 -4.97
CA GLU A 160 20.86 -28.93 -6.18
C GLU A 160 19.75 -29.96 -5.87
N SER A 161 19.76 -30.52 -4.66
CA SER A 161 18.75 -31.48 -4.18
C SER A 161 18.23 -31.14 -2.77
N MET A 162 17.10 -31.74 -2.38
CA MET A 162 16.54 -31.52 -1.03
C MET A 162 17.37 -32.26 0.03
N GLU A 163 17.94 -33.40 -0.33
CA GLU A 163 18.80 -34.25 0.48
C GLU A 163 20.09 -33.49 0.84
N GLU A 164 20.79 -32.98 -0.16
CA GLU A 164 21.99 -32.15 0.01
C GLU A 164 21.68 -30.88 0.83
N ALA A 165 20.51 -30.24 0.62
CA ALA A 165 20.13 -29.08 1.41
C ALA A 165 19.94 -29.42 2.89
N ASN A 166 19.39 -30.60 3.19
CA ASN A 166 19.19 -31.05 4.57
C ASN A 166 20.52 -31.34 5.24
N GLU A 167 21.46 -31.99 4.55
CA GLU A 167 22.83 -32.21 5.01
C GLU A 167 23.57 -30.89 5.26
N ASN A 168 23.35 -29.89 4.39
CA ASN A 168 23.93 -28.55 4.49
C ASN A 168 23.20 -27.61 5.46
N GLY A 169 22.38 -28.14 6.38
CA GLY A 169 21.83 -27.38 7.50
C GLY A 169 20.52 -26.64 7.24
N ARG A 170 19.74 -27.02 6.21
CA ARG A 170 18.38 -26.48 5.99
C ARG A 170 17.45 -26.72 7.18
N LEU A 171 17.64 -27.84 7.86
CA LEU A 171 16.81 -28.24 9.00
C LEU A 171 17.38 -27.66 10.30
N VAL A 172 16.79 -26.56 10.77
CA VAL A 172 17.12 -26.00 12.09
C VAL A 172 16.27 -26.72 13.16
N PRO A 173 16.88 -27.50 14.06
CA PRO A 173 16.14 -28.27 15.06
C PRO A 173 15.43 -27.35 16.05
N LYS A 174 14.12 -27.58 16.24
CA LYS A 174 13.31 -26.83 17.20
C LYS A 174 13.23 -27.60 18.51
N LYS A 175 13.92 -27.13 19.55
CA LYS A 175 13.72 -27.62 20.92
C LYS A 175 12.36 -27.17 21.46
N ALA A 176 11.59 -28.11 22.04
CA ALA A 176 10.27 -27.85 22.64
C ALA A 176 10.39 -26.88 23.83
N HIS A 177 11.33 -27.16 24.73
CA HIS A 177 11.67 -26.33 25.88
C HIS A 177 13.11 -25.82 25.73
N PRO A 178 13.35 -24.70 25.03
CA PRO A 178 14.67 -24.10 24.95
C PRO A 178 15.13 -23.63 26.34
N GLN A 179 16.44 -23.59 26.56
CA GLN A 179 16.98 -22.85 27.70
C GLN A 179 16.63 -21.37 27.54
N SER A 180 16.19 -20.75 28.62
CA SER A 180 15.82 -19.35 28.64
C SER A 180 16.35 -18.66 29.88
N ALA A 181 16.70 -17.39 29.76
CA ALA A 181 17.06 -16.52 30.88
C ALA A 181 16.03 -15.39 30.97
N MET A 182 15.48 -15.17 32.16
CA MET A 182 14.66 -13.99 32.44
C MET A 182 15.58 -12.88 32.92
N VAL A 183 15.50 -11.73 32.27
CA VAL A 183 16.33 -10.58 32.62
C VAL A 183 15.41 -9.42 32.93
N ALA A 184 15.58 -8.85 34.12
CA ALA A 184 14.96 -7.60 34.51
C ALA A 184 15.96 -6.45 34.35
N ALA A 185 15.49 -5.32 33.87
CA ALA A 185 16.27 -4.09 33.79
C ALA A 185 15.39 -2.89 34.13
N PHE A 186 16.02 -1.88 34.70
CA PHE A 186 15.40 -0.60 34.99
C PHE A 186 16.06 0.47 34.13
N ILE A 187 15.25 1.31 33.50
CA ILE A 187 15.72 2.43 32.67
C ILE A 187 15.21 3.73 33.27
N THR A 188 16.11 4.69 33.45
CA THR A 188 15.79 6.07 33.85
C THR A 188 16.24 7.03 32.75
N SER A 189 15.97 8.32 32.92
CA SER A 189 16.51 9.35 32.03
C SER A 189 18.05 9.41 32.05
N ASP A 190 18.65 9.11 33.19
CA ASP A 190 20.11 9.19 33.41
C ASP A 190 20.86 7.92 32.98
N GLY A 191 20.16 6.81 32.71
CA GLY A 191 20.81 5.60 32.23
C GLY A 191 20.05 4.31 32.50
N LYS A 192 20.80 3.21 32.52
CA LYS A 192 20.29 1.86 32.71
C LYS A 192 20.89 1.24 33.97
N SER A 193 20.09 0.48 34.70
CA SER A 193 20.58 -0.35 35.79
C SER A 193 21.44 -1.50 35.26
N PRO A 194 22.27 -2.12 36.13
CA PRO A 194 22.78 -3.46 35.87
C PRO A 194 21.64 -4.42 35.51
N LEU A 195 21.94 -5.40 34.64
CA LEU A 195 20.99 -6.45 34.28
C LEU A 195 20.84 -7.42 35.44
N ILE A 196 19.60 -7.68 35.83
CA ILE A 196 19.28 -8.63 36.89
C ILE A 196 18.80 -9.92 36.24
N PHE A 197 19.59 -10.98 36.40
CA PHE A 197 19.19 -12.31 35.96
C PHE A 197 18.30 -12.92 37.04
N VAL A 198 17.06 -13.23 36.66
CA VAL A 198 16.07 -13.82 37.58
C VAL A 198 16.07 -15.33 37.39
N ASP A 199 16.20 -16.05 38.50
CA ASP A 199 16.17 -17.51 38.51
C ASP A 199 14.84 -18.06 38.00
N SER A 200 14.91 -19.22 37.36
CA SER A 200 13.74 -19.89 36.82
C SER A 200 12.74 -20.25 37.92
N GLY A 201 11.51 -19.77 37.82
CA GLY A 201 10.42 -20.10 38.75
C GLY A 201 10.06 -18.99 39.76
N VAL A 202 10.81 -17.89 39.77
CA VAL A 202 10.46 -16.72 40.59
C VAL A 202 9.34 -15.93 39.90
N LYS A 203 8.32 -15.51 40.68
CA LYS A 203 7.26 -14.66 40.14
C LYS A 203 7.83 -13.28 39.78
N PRO A 204 7.50 -12.74 38.60
CA PRO A 204 7.94 -11.43 38.17
C PRO A 204 7.43 -10.35 39.15
N MET A 205 8.19 -9.27 39.30
CA MET A 205 7.76 -8.12 40.08
C MET A 205 6.56 -7.48 39.36
N ARG A 206 5.39 -7.49 40.00
CA ARG A 206 4.16 -6.86 39.49
C ARG A 206 3.95 -5.47 40.05
#